data_AF-A0A661UMK0-F1
#
_entry.id   AF-A0A661UMK0-F1
#
_cell.length_a   1.000
_cell.length_b   1.000
_cell.length_c   1.000
_cell.angle_alpha   90.00
_cell.angle_beta   90.00
_cell.angle_gamma   90.00
#
_symmetry.space_group_name_H-M   'P 1'
#
loop_
_entity.id
_entity.type
_entity.pdbx_description
1 polymer ?
#
loop_
_entity_poly.entity_id
_entity_poly.type
_entity_poly.pdbx_seq_one_letter_code
_entity_poly.pdbx_strand_id
1 'polypeptide(L)'
;ETRRAIYRSANTGFSLVVSPSGEYLWKSKLYEQTVHTHDLVICRDKTFFTNYIPRYPFVFVLGAGIMLVWMIVRRFRRKGIGSGK
;
A
#
# COMPACT_ATOMS: atom_id res chain seq x y z
N GLU A 1 -6.44 -4.09 0.93
CA GLU A 1 -5.08 -4.58 1.26
C GLU A 1 -5.08 -6.01 1.82
N THR A 2 -5.67 -6.21 3.00
CA THR A 2 -5.64 -7.48 3.73
C THR A 2 -6.79 -8.44 3.38
N ARG A 3 -7.82 -7.94 2.68
CA ARG A 3 -9.10 -8.65 2.45
C ARG A 3 -9.69 -9.19 3.76
N ARG A 4 -9.72 -8.36 4.80
CA ARG A 4 -10.32 -8.67 6.09
C ARG A 4 -11.46 -7.69 6.35
N ALA A 5 -12.52 -8.18 6.99
CA ALA A 5 -13.55 -7.31 7.53
C ALA A 5 -12.93 -6.39 8.59
N ILE A 6 -13.37 -5.13 8.63
CA ILE A 6 -12.89 -4.14 9.59
C ILE A 6 -14.07 -3.71 10.45
N TYR A 7 -13.92 -3.88 11.76
CA TYR A 7 -14.79 -3.26 12.75
C TYR A 7 -14.01 -2.14 13.44
N ARG A 8 -14.46 -0.90 13.23
CA ARG A 8 -13.84 0.29 13.82
C ARG A 8 -14.83 0.94 14.77
N SER A 9 -14.40 1.08 16.02
CA SER A 9 -15.09 1.89 17.02
C SER A 9 -14.30 3.19 17.24
N ALA A 10 -15.01 4.32 17.21
CA ALA A 10 -14.47 5.64 17.45
C ALA A 10 -15.43 6.42 18.36
N ASN A 11 -14.88 7.27 19.24
CA ASN A 11 -15.67 7.98 20.25
C ASN A 11 -16.45 9.17 19.65
N THR A 12 -15.76 10.05 18.94
CA THR A 12 -16.38 11.20 18.23
C THR A 12 -16.27 11.09 16.70
N GLY A 13 -15.43 10.17 16.23
CA GLY A 13 -15.19 9.91 14.82
C GLY A 13 -16.18 8.93 14.21
N PHE A 14 -15.93 8.56 12.95
CA PHE A 14 -16.73 7.55 12.27
C PHE A 14 -16.42 6.15 12.81
N SER A 15 -17.41 5.58 13.51
CA SER A 15 -17.49 4.14 13.72
C SER A 15 -18.01 3.49 12.44
N LEU A 16 -17.46 2.35 12.05
CA LEU A 16 -17.75 1.73 10.76
C LEU A 16 -17.47 0.24 10.74
N VAL A 17 -18.26 -0.45 9.91
CA VAL A 17 -18.08 -1.85 9.56
C VAL A 17 -17.82 -1.91 8.06
N VAL A 18 -16.70 -2.51 7.68
CA VAL A 18 -16.25 -2.59 6.28
C VAL A 18 -16.09 -4.05 5.89
N SER A 19 -16.61 -4.41 4.72
CA SER A 19 -16.47 -5.73 4.14
C SER A 19 -15.00 -6.03 3.77
N PRO A 20 -14.65 -7.31 3.55
CA PRO A 20 -13.35 -7.68 3.00
C PRO A 20 -13.04 -7.06 1.62
N SER A 21 -14.06 -6.69 0.84
CA SER A 21 -13.90 -5.99 -0.46
C SER A 21 -13.59 -4.49 -0.28
N GLY A 22 -13.87 -3.92 0.89
CA GLY A 22 -13.69 -2.49 1.17
C GLY A 22 -14.98 -1.67 1.14
N GLU A 23 -16.13 -2.32 1.00
CA GLU A 23 -17.43 -1.65 1.02
C GLU A 23 -17.88 -1.33 2.45
N TYR A 24 -18.51 -0.18 2.64
CA TYR A 24 -19.12 0.18 3.92
C TYR A 24 -20.42 -0.60 4.11
N LEU A 25 -20.42 -1.55 5.04
CA LEU A 25 -21.63 -2.26 5.46
C LEU A 25 -22.46 -1.40 6.42
N TRP A 26 -21.77 -0.63 7.27
CA TRP A 26 -22.38 0.34 8.17
C TRP A 26 -21.41 1.46 8.53
N LYS A 27 -21.93 2.65 8.82
CA LYS A 27 -21.17 3.83 9.25
C LYS A 27 -22.01 4.75 10.14
N SER A 28 -21.44 5.24 11.24
CA SER A 28 -22.05 6.28 12.08
C SER A 28 -21.89 7.68 11.50
N LYS A 29 -22.67 8.64 11.98
CA LYS A 29 -22.39 10.07 11.81
C LYS A 29 -21.30 10.51 12.79
N LEU A 30 -20.80 11.73 12.58
CA LEU A 30 -19.83 12.36 13.46
C LEU A 30 -20.54 12.85 14.74
N TYR A 31 -19.92 12.67 15.91
CA TYR A 31 -20.49 13.02 17.22
C TYR A 31 -21.84 12.36 17.54
N GLU A 32 -22.16 11.24 16.90
CA GLU A 32 -23.41 10.51 17.13
C GLU A 32 -23.22 9.46 18.22
N GLN A 33 -24.10 9.46 19.22
CA GLN A 33 -24.17 8.40 20.22
C GLN A 33 -25.09 7.29 19.71
N THR A 34 -24.50 6.17 19.31
CA THR A 34 -25.22 5.01 18.76
C THR A 34 -24.56 3.70 19.16
N VAL A 35 -25.35 2.63 19.20
CA VAL A 35 -24.88 1.26 19.44
C VAL A 35 -25.16 0.45 18.18
N HIS A 36 -24.16 -0.30 17.73
CA HIS A 36 -24.27 -1.14 16.55
C HIS A 36 -23.70 -2.53 16.82
N THR A 37 -24.42 -3.55 16.36
CA THR A 37 -24.02 -4.94 16.41
C THR A 37 -24.02 -5.50 15.00
N HIS A 38 -22.96 -6.20 14.62
CA HIS A 38 -22.83 -6.78 13.30
C HIS A 38 -22.04 -8.08 13.33
N ASP A 39 -22.42 -9.04 12.49
CA ASP A 39 -21.68 -10.28 12.31
C ASP A 39 -20.44 -10.03 11.45
N LEU A 40 -19.28 -10.53 11.91
CA LEU A 40 -18.01 -10.34 11.21
C LEU A 40 -17.58 -11.61 10.50
N VAL A 41 -17.29 -11.48 9.21
CA VAL A 41 -16.70 -12.55 8.42
C VAL A 41 -15.23 -12.71 8.79
N ILE A 42 -14.84 -13.92 9.21
CA ILE A 42 -13.46 -14.26 9.55
C ILE A 42 -12.73 -14.74 8.29
N CYS A 43 -11.78 -13.94 7.79
CA CYS A 43 -10.92 -14.30 6.67
C CYS A 43 -9.57 -14.81 7.17
N ARG A 44 -9.26 -16.09 6.91
CA ARG A 44 -8.00 -16.73 7.34
C ARG A 44 -6.85 -16.56 6.35
N ASP A 45 -7.18 -16.40 5.07
CA ASP A 45 -6.19 -16.32 4.01
C ASP A 45 -5.42 -15.00 4.04
N LYS A 46 -4.18 -15.05 3.53
CA LYS A 46 -3.33 -13.88 3.30
C LYS A 46 -3.39 -13.48 1.83
N THR A 47 -3.39 -12.18 1.56
CA THR A 47 -3.39 -11.68 0.18
C THR A 47 -1.98 -11.66 -0.39
N PHE A 48 -1.88 -11.62 -1.72
CA PHE A 48 -0.63 -11.36 -2.43
C PHE A 48 0.06 -10.09 -1.89
N PHE A 49 -0.72 -9.03 -1.66
CA PHE A 49 -0.25 -7.77 -1.10
C PHE A 49 0.48 -8.02 0.24
N THR A 50 -0.20 -8.65 1.21
CA THR A 50 0.37 -8.89 2.54
C THR A 50 1.56 -9.85 2.54
N ASN A 51 1.67 -10.73 1.54
CA ASN A 51 2.73 -11.73 1.47
C ASN A 51 4.03 -11.19 0.86
N TYR A 52 3.95 -10.27 -0.11
CA TYR A 52 5.09 -9.92 -0.96
C TYR A 52 5.48 -8.44 -0.95
N ILE A 53 4.58 -7.53 -0.59
CA ILE A 53 4.85 -6.09 -0.74
C ILE A 53 5.97 -5.51 0.09
N PRO A 54 6.33 -6.01 1.29
CA PRO A 54 7.49 -5.48 1.98
C PRO A 54 8.78 -5.55 1.15
N ARG A 55 8.87 -6.47 0.18
CA ARG A 55 10.07 -6.66 -0.66
C ARG A 55 10.03 -5.90 -1.99
N TYR A 56 8.84 -5.64 -2.52
CA TYR A 56 8.65 -5.08 -3.86
C TYR A 56 9.25 -3.67 -4.05
N PRO A 57 9.05 -2.71 -3.12
CA PRO A 57 9.65 -1.39 -3.19
C PRO A 57 11.18 -1.44 -3.23
N PHE A 58 11.81 -2.33 -2.46
CA PHE A 58 13.26 -2.45 -2.45
C PHE A 58 13.80 -2.95 -3.78
N VAL A 59 13.17 -3.97 -4.39
CA VAL A 59 13.57 -4.47 -5.72
C VAL A 59 13.45 -3.37 -6.77
N PHE A 60 12.37 -2.59 -6.73
CA PHE A 60 12.16 -1.48 -7.66
C PHE A 60 13.19 -0.36 -7.48
N VAL A 61 13.44 0.08 -6.24
CA VAL A 61 14.43 1.11 -5.92
C VAL A 61 15.83 0.68 -6.32
N LEU A 62 16.20 -0.57 -6.06
CA LEU A 62 17.49 -1.12 -6.42
C LEU A 62 17.68 -1.20 -7.95
N GLY A 63 16.65 -1.67 -8.68
CA GLY A 63 16.67 -1.68 -10.14
C GLY A 63 16.79 -0.28 -10.76
N ALA A 64 16.01 0.68 -10.26
CA ALA A 64 16.08 2.08 -10.69
C ALA A 64 17.45 2.70 -10.40
N GLY A 65 18.03 2.40 -9.23
CA GLY A 65 19.38 2.83 -8.86
C GLY A 65 20.45 2.29 -9.79
N ILE A 66 20.42 1.00 -10.12
CA ILE A 66 21.34 0.38 -11.08
C ILE A 66 21.21 1.05 -12.47
N MET A 67 19.97 1.26 -12.93
CA MET A 67 19.73 1.91 -14.22
C MET A 67 20.27 3.34 -14.26
N LEU A 68 20.10 4.09 -13.17
CA LEU A 68 20.62 5.45 -13.03
C LEU A 68 22.14 5.47 -13.07
N VAL A 69 22.81 4.61 -12.28
CA VAL A 69 24.27 4.49 -12.28
C VAL A 69 24.78 4.09 -13.66
N TRP A 70 24.14 3.12 -14.33
CA TRP A 70 24.50 2.71 -15.68
C TRP A 70 24.38 3.86 -16.69
N MET A 71 23.31 4.65 -16.60
CA MET A 71 23.10 5.82 -17.46
C MET A 71 24.19 6.88 -17.25
N ILE A 72 24.58 7.13 -16.01
CA ILE A 72 25.65 8.07 -15.65
C ILE A 72 27.00 7.58 -16.20
N VAL A 73 27.37 6.31 -15.96
CA VAL A 73 28.61 5.71 -16.47
C VAL A 73 28.65 5.77 -18.00
N ARG A 74 27.54 5.43 -18.66
CA ARG A 74 27.42 5.50 -20.13
C ARG A 74 27.52 6.94 -20.65
N ARG A 75 27.10 7.94 -19.89
CA ARG A 75 27.24 9.37 -20.24
C ARG A 75 28.71 9.81 -20.14
N PHE A 76 29.43 9.41 -19.09
CA PHE A 76 30.85 9.73 -18.94
C PHE A 76 31.72 9.04 -20.00
N ARG A 77 31.49 7.75 -20.30
CA ARG A 77 32.18 7.05 -21.40
C ARG A 77 32.00 7.73 -22.75
N ARG A 78 30.79 8.27 -23.03
CA ARG A 78 30.54 9.01 -24.28
C ARG A 78 31.26 10.35 -24.35
N LYS A 79 31.39 11.08 -23.23
CA LYS A 79 32.14 12.35 -23.19
C LYS A 79 33.66 12.15 -23.33
N GLY A 80 34.22 11.09 -22.74
CA GLY A 80 35.65 10.78 -22.85
C GLY A 80 36.12 10.44 -24.27
N ILE A 81 35.23 9.93 -25.12
CA ILE A 81 35.53 9.60 -26.54
C ILE A 81 35.44 10.86 -27.44
N GLY A 82 34.74 11.92 -27.00
CA GLY A 82 34.54 13.16 -27.77
C GLY A 82 35.56 14.27 -27.53
N SER A 83 36.53 14.09 -26.61
CA SER A 83 37.53 15.09 -26.23
C SER A 83 38.95 14.75 -26.76
N GLY A 84 39.01 14.02 -27.87
CA GLY A 84 40.23 13.64 -28.56
C GLY A 84 40.10 13.87 -30.07
N LYS A 85 39.73 15.09 -30.46
CA LYS A 85 39.93 15.66 -31.80
C LYS A 85 40.24 17.14 -31.63
#